data_AF-F9D0Z9-F1
#
_entry.id   AF-F9D0Z9-F1
#
_cell.length_a   1.000
_cell.length_b   1.000
_cell.length_c   1.000
_cell.angle_alpha   90.00
_cell.angle_beta   90.00
_cell.angle_gamma   90.00
#
_symmetry.space_group_name_H-M   'P 1'
#
loop_
_entity.id
_entity.type
_entity.pdbx_description
1 polymer ?
#
loop_
_entity_poly.entity_id
_entity_poly.type
_entity_poly.pdbx_seq_one_letter_code
_entity_poly.pdbx_strand_id
1 'polypeptide(L)'
;MPLQRRVPKAGFKNINHKEYFAVNLSTLQKLAEEKNFTKIGIAELVAAGLTNGKELVKILGNGELKAKVEVEAHAFSKTAEEAIKAVGGNATII
;
A
#
# COMPACT_ATOMS: atom_id res chain seq x y z
N MET A 1 -39.29 13.15 16.99
CA MET A 1 -38.86 12.33 15.83
C MET A 1 -37.45 11.81 16.10
N PRO A 2 -37.22 10.47 16.08
CA PRO A 2 -35.89 9.88 16.25
C PRO A 2 -34.92 10.34 15.15
N LEU A 3 -33.63 10.52 15.48
CA LEU A 3 -32.60 11.04 14.56
C LEU A 3 -32.50 10.20 13.26
N GLN A 4 -32.61 8.87 13.38
CA GLN A 4 -32.61 7.92 12.25
C GLN A 4 -33.73 8.15 11.20
N ARG A 5 -34.80 8.88 11.57
CA ARG A 5 -35.91 9.24 10.66
C ARG A 5 -35.81 10.68 10.15
N ARG A 6 -34.95 11.51 10.75
CA ARG A 6 -34.74 12.91 10.36
C ARG A 6 -33.64 13.05 9.31
N VAL A 7 -32.67 12.14 9.30
CA VAL A 7 -31.54 12.14 8.36
C VAL A 7 -31.92 11.34 7.10
N PRO A 8 -31.78 11.91 5.89
CA PRO A 8 -32.04 11.18 4.66
C PRO A 8 -31.01 10.07 4.44
N LYS A 9 -31.44 8.94 3.88
CA LYS A 9 -30.53 7.89 3.41
C LYS A 9 -29.92 8.35 2.08
N ALA A 10 -28.60 8.30 1.97
CA ALA A 10 -27.88 8.71 0.76
C ALA A 10 -26.83 7.67 0.37
N GLY A 11 -26.60 7.54 -0.94
CA GLY A 11 -25.59 6.66 -1.52
C GLY A 11 -26.08 5.25 -1.86
N PHE A 12 -25.18 4.46 -2.44
CA PHE A 12 -25.36 3.05 -2.75
C PHE A 12 -24.01 2.31 -2.60
N LYS A 13 -24.04 0.99 -2.38
CA LYS A 13 -22.83 0.17 -2.34
C LYS A 13 -22.55 -0.41 -3.73
N ASN A 14 -21.39 -0.09 -4.31
CA ASN A 14 -20.95 -0.70 -5.56
C ASN A 14 -20.56 -2.17 -5.34
N ILE A 15 -21.07 -3.07 -6.19
CA ILE A 15 -20.80 -4.51 -6.13
C ILE A 15 -19.34 -4.82 -6.52
N ASN A 16 -18.79 -4.09 -7.48
CA ASN A 16 -17.45 -4.32 -8.02
C ASN A 16 -16.38 -3.41 -7.39
N HIS A 17 -16.57 -3.04 -6.12
CA HIS A 17 -15.59 -2.22 -5.41
C HIS A 17 -14.30 -3.02 -5.18
N LYS A 18 -13.18 -2.49 -5.67
CA LYS A 18 -11.85 -3.07 -5.44
C LYS A 18 -11.23 -2.42 -4.22
N GLU A 19 -11.14 -3.18 -3.14
CA GLU A 19 -10.45 -2.75 -1.92
C GLU A 19 -8.96 -3.02 -2.05
N TYR A 20 -8.15 -2.02 -1.70
CA TYR A 20 -6.72 -2.13 -1.67
C TYR A 20 -6.23 -2.03 -0.23
N PHE A 21 -5.34 -2.93 0.15
CA PHE A 21 -4.55 -2.85 1.35
C PHE A 21 -3.46 -1.79 1.19
N ALA A 22 -3.45 -0.79 2.07
CA ALA A 22 -2.54 0.33 1.99
C ALA A 22 -1.24 0.06 2.76
N VAL A 23 -0.10 0.16 2.08
CA VAL A 23 1.24 0.05 2.68
C VAL A 23 2.00 1.35 2.48
N ASN A 24 2.64 1.86 3.54
CA ASN A 24 3.33 3.15 3.52
C ASN A 24 4.85 2.99 3.32
N LEU A 25 5.51 4.03 2.83
CA LEU A 25 6.98 4.07 2.71
C LEU A 25 7.68 3.87 4.06
N SER A 26 7.14 4.44 5.14
CA SER A 26 7.67 4.24 6.50
C SER A 26 7.67 2.76 6.94
N THR A 27 6.64 2.00 6.58
CA THR A 27 6.58 0.56 6.88
C THR A 27 7.55 -0.24 6.00
N LEU A 28 7.75 0.17 4.75
CA LEU A 28 8.74 -0.44 3.87
C LEU A 28 10.17 -0.16 4.34
N GLN A 29 10.45 1.03 4.85
CA GLN A 29 11.75 1.37 5.41
C GLN A 29 12.09 0.51 6.64
N LYS A 30 11.14 0.32 7.55
CA LYS A 30 11.32 -0.60 8.70
C LYS A 30 11.60 -2.02 8.26
N LEU A 31 10.87 -2.50 7.25
CA LEU A 31 11.10 -3.83 6.69
C LEU A 31 12.45 -3.99 6.00
N ALA A 32 12.89 -2.95 5.28
CA ALA A 32 14.21 -2.93 4.66
C ALA A 32 15.32 -2.98 5.73
N GLU A 33 15.16 -2.28 6.85
CA GLU A 33 16.11 -2.29 7.96
C GLU A 33 16.11 -3.61 8.76
N GLU A 34 14.93 -4.17 9.04
CA GLU A 34 14.80 -5.40 9.83
C GLU A 34 15.24 -6.66 9.07
N LYS A 35 15.02 -6.69 7.76
CA LYS A 35 15.19 -7.92 6.96
C LYS A 35 16.15 -7.79 5.78
N ASN A 36 16.78 -6.63 5.56
CA ASN A 36 17.73 -6.35 4.46
C ASN A 36 17.24 -6.81 3.09
N PHE A 37 15.93 -6.66 2.84
CA PHE A 37 15.34 -7.06 1.57
C PHE A 37 15.66 -6.06 0.46
N THR A 38 16.29 -6.55 -0.61
CA THR A 38 16.64 -5.77 -1.81
C THR A 38 15.47 -5.62 -2.78
N LYS A 39 14.57 -6.61 -2.77
CA LYS A 39 13.28 -6.63 -3.46
C LYS A 39 12.21 -6.68 -2.38
N ILE A 40 11.04 -6.06 -2.55
CA ILE A 40 9.86 -6.18 -1.68
C ILE A 40 8.66 -6.47 -2.58
N GLY A 41 8.27 -7.74 -2.64
CA GLY A 41 7.07 -8.21 -3.35
C GLY A 41 5.96 -8.69 -2.41
N ILE A 42 4.86 -9.19 -2.99
CA ILE A 42 3.70 -9.69 -2.23
C ILE A 42 4.10 -10.80 -1.25
N ALA A 43 4.96 -11.74 -1.67
CA ALA A 43 5.41 -12.85 -0.83
C ALA A 43 6.18 -12.37 0.42
N GLU A 44 6.93 -11.29 0.29
CA GLU A 44 7.72 -10.73 1.40
C GLU A 44 6.87 -9.86 2.33
N LEU A 45 5.89 -9.14 1.76
CA LEU A 45 4.85 -8.47 2.54
C LEU A 45 4.00 -9.48 3.33
N VAL A 46 3.78 -10.69 2.80
CA VAL A 46 3.16 -11.80 3.54
C VAL A 46 4.09 -12.33 4.63
N ALA A 47 5.37 -12.56 4.33
CA ALA A 47 6.36 -12.99 5.32
C ALA A 47 6.61 -11.95 6.43
N ALA A 48 6.34 -10.67 6.15
CA ALA A 48 6.32 -9.58 7.10
C ALA A 48 5.03 -9.51 7.94
N GLY A 49 4.02 -10.32 7.63
CA GLY A 49 2.71 -10.29 8.29
C GLY A 49 1.87 -9.07 7.96
N LEU A 50 2.23 -8.31 6.91
CA LEU A 50 1.47 -7.13 6.49
C LEU A 50 0.25 -7.49 5.65
N THR A 51 0.30 -8.58 4.89
CA THR A 51 -0.82 -9.00 4.03
C THR A 51 -1.04 -10.50 4.13
N ASN A 52 -2.27 -10.93 3.85
CA ASN A 52 -2.60 -12.36 3.75
C ASN A 52 -2.40 -12.92 2.32
N GLY A 53 -1.79 -12.13 1.42
CA GLY A 53 -1.49 -12.50 0.02
C GLY A 53 -2.69 -12.56 -0.93
N LYS A 54 -3.92 -12.43 -0.40
CA LYS A 54 -5.18 -12.45 -1.17
C LYS A 54 -5.73 -11.07 -1.51
N GLU A 55 -5.17 -10.03 -0.91
CA GLU A 55 -5.65 -8.66 -1.05
C GLU A 55 -4.81 -7.88 -2.06
N LEU A 56 -5.44 -6.97 -2.80
CA LEU A 56 -4.74 -6.06 -3.70
C LEU A 56 -3.93 -5.07 -2.86
N VAL A 57 -2.66 -4.90 -3.14
CA VAL A 57 -1.77 -4.02 -2.36
C VAL A 57 -1.56 -2.70 -3.10
N LYS A 58 -1.79 -1.59 -2.41
CA LYS A 58 -1.48 -0.24 -2.89
C LYS A 58 -0.43 0.42 -2.01
N ILE A 59 0.61 0.96 -2.64
CA ILE A 59 1.69 1.64 -1.93
C ILE A 59 1.44 3.14 -1.89
N LEU A 60 1.60 3.72 -0.70
CA LEU A 60 1.31 5.12 -0.39
C LEU A 60 2.57 5.84 0.09
N GLY A 61 2.66 7.12 -0.27
CA GLY A 61 3.84 7.96 -0.04
C GLY A 61 3.99 8.55 1.36
N ASN A 62 3.50 7.88 2.43
CA ASN A 62 3.65 8.40 3.78
C ASN A 62 4.94 7.91 4.45
N GLY A 63 5.88 8.83 4.68
CA GLY A 63 7.19 8.58 5.30
C GLY A 63 8.34 8.67 4.32
N GLU A 64 9.56 8.56 4.84
CA GLU A 64 10.80 8.59 4.05
C GLU A 64 11.29 7.17 3.77
N LEU A 65 11.68 6.93 2.51
CA LEU A 65 12.42 5.74 2.11
C LEU A 65 13.87 6.16 1.89
N LYS A 66 14.82 5.47 2.53
CA LYS A 66 16.28 5.72 2.38
C LYS A 66 17.00 4.53 1.77
N ALA A 67 16.42 3.33 1.88
CA ALA A 67 16.96 2.12 1.29
C ALA A 67 16.59 2.01 -0.20
N LYS A 68 17.54 1.56 -1.03
CA LYS A 68 17.29 1.22 -2.43
C LYS A 68 16.55 -0.11 -2.48
N VAL A 69 15.26 -0.07 -2.80
CA VAL A 69 14.40 -1.26 -2.83
C VAL A 69 13.65 -1.37 -4.15
N GLU A 70 13.59 -2.57 -4.71
CA GLU A 70 12.71 -2.92 -5.83
C GLU A 70 11.35 -3.35 -5.30
N VAL A 71 10.30 -2.58 -5.57
CA VAL A 71 8.98 -2.80 -4.97
C VAL A 71 8.00 -3.28 -6.03
N GLU A 72 7.34 -4.41 -5.76
CA GLU A 72 6.31 -5.01 -6.61
C GLU A 72 4.94 -4.96 -5.93
N ALA A 73 3.97 -4.25 -6.52
CA ALA A 73 2.62 -4.11 -5.97
C ALA A 73 1.56 -3.90 -7.07
N HIS A 74 0.28 -3.98 -6.70
CA HIS A 74 -0.83 -3.87 -7.65
C HIS A 74 -1.16 -2.42 -8.03
N ALA A 75 -0.81 -1.46 -7.16
CA ALA A 75 -0.98 -0.04 -7.41
C ALA A 75 0.01 0.81 -6.59
N PHE A 76 0.33 2.00 -7.08
CA PHE A 76 1.15 2.97 -6.37
C PHE A 76 0.46 4.34 -6.36
N SER A 77 0.75 5.16 -5.35
CA SER A 77 0.45 6.59 -5.39
C SER A 77 1.56 7.33 -6.14
N LYS A 78 1.22 8.44 -6.80
CA LYS A 78 2.20 9.28 -7.51
C LYS A 78 3.39 9.67 -6.61
N THR A 79 3.08 10.08 -5.39
CA THR A 79 4.07 10.41 -4.35
C THR A 79 4.96 9.24 -3.95
N ALA A 80 4.44 8.00 -3.96
CA ALA A 80 5.23 6.82 -3.65
C ALA A 80 6.15 6.45 -4.80
N GLU A 81 5.67 6.51 -6.05
CA GLU A 81 6.50 6.23 -7.24
C GLU A 81 7.68 7.21 -7.33
N GLU A 82 7.43 8.49 -7.10
CA GLU A 82 8.45 9.53 -7.11
C GLU A 82 9.49 9.30 -6.00
N ALA A 83 9.05 9.00 -4.78
CA ALA A 83 9.93 8.72 -3.67
C ALA A 83 10.78 7.46 -3.89
N ILE A 84 10.21 6.38 -4.44
CA ILE A 84 10.95 5.15 -4.74
C ILE A 84 11.99 5.39 -5.86
N LYS A 85 11.63 6.14 -6.90
CA LYS A 85 12.55 6.52 -7.99
C LYS A 85 13.67 7.43 -7.50
N ALA A 86 13.39 8.36 -6.59
CA ALA A 86 14.38 9.28 -6.03
C ALA A 86 15.50 8.54 -5.28
N VAL A 87 15.19 7.40 -4.65
CA VAL A 87 16.16 6.54 -3.95
C VAL A 87 16.85 5.55 -4.93
N GLY A 88 16.51 5.62 -6.22
CA GLY A 88 17.03 4.74 -7.26
C GLY A 88 16.44 3.32 -7.23
N GLY A 89 15.32 3.12 -6.54
CA GLY A 89 14.55 1.88 -6.54
C GLY A 89 13.69 1.74 -7.79
N ASN A 90 13.12 0.56 -7.99
CA ASN A 90 12.20 0.27 -9.10
C ASN A 90 10.79 0.00 -8.56
N ALA A 91 9.76 0.56 -9.20
CA ALA A 91 8.35 0.32 -8.85
C ALA A 91 7.70 -0.45 -9.99
N THR A 92 7.45 -1.75 -9.79
CA THR A 92 6.84 -2.63 -10.80
C THR A 92 5.40 -2.92 -10.43
N ILE A 93 4.49 -2.73 -11.39
CA ILE A 93 3.06 -3.00 -11.24
C ILE A 93 2.78 -4.43 -11.68
N ILE A 94 2.12 -5.21 -10.82
CA ILE A 94 1.66 -6.60 -11.08
C ILE A 94 0.13 -6.64 -11.16
#